data_AF-A0A1H9X9B7-F1
#
_entry.id   AF-A0A1H9X9B7-F1
#
_cell.length_a   1.000
_cell.length_b   1.000
_cell.length_c   1.000
_cell.angle_alpha   90.00
_cell.angle_beta   90.00
_cell.angle_gamma   90.00
#
_symmetry.space_group_name_H-M   'P 1'
#
loop_
_entity.id
_entity.type
_entity.pdbx_description
1 polymer ?
#
loop_
_entity_poly.entity_id
_entity_poly.type
_entity_poly.pdbx_seq_one_letter_code
_entity_poly.pdbx_strand_id
1 'polypeptide(L)' 'MTVRFKSRYRPRLDRDNSWAVEDIHTGETAAITGVAQDGMDLPTAEYLAEVLNRDHRHRQTKTSH' A
#
# COMPACT_ATOMS: atom_id res chain seq x y z
N MET A 1 8.48 -14.41 17.04
CA MET A 1 7.64 -14.83 15.90
C MET A 1 7.59 -13.68 14.91
N THR A 2 8.33 -13.76 13.80
CA THR A 2 8.30 -12.72 12.77
C THR A 2 7.06 -12.95 11.92
N VAL A 3 6.00 -12.20 12.17
CA VAL A 3 4.80 -12.20 11.31
C VAL A 3 5.27 -11.72 9.94
N ARG A 4 5.35 -12.63 8.96
CA ARG A 4 5.54 -12.23 7.57
C ARG A 4 4.25 -11.54 7.15
N PHE A 5 4.22 -10.21 7.23
CA PHE A 5 3.17 -9.45 6.57
C PHE A 5 3.24 -9.81 5.09
N LYS A 6 2.25 -10.56 4.60
CA LYS A 6 2.14 -10.89 3.17
C LYS A 6 1.88 -9.64 2.31
N SER A 7 1.51 -8.54 2.94
CA SER A 7 1.17 -7.27 2.33
C SER A 7 2.24 -6.23 2.66
N ARG A 8 2.71 -5.53 1.63
CA ARG A 8 3.59 -4.34 1.75
C ARG A 8 2.77 -3.08 2.01
N TYR A 9 1.58 -2.98 1.44
CA TYR A 9 0.74 -1.79 1.50
C TYR A 9 -0.53 -2.03 2.34
N ARG A 10 -1.00 -1.01 3.05
CA ARG A 10 -2.29 -1.04 3.78
C ARG A 10 -3.00 0.32 3.77
N PRO A 11 -4.33 0.36 3.93
CA PRO A 11 -5.03 1.59 4.26
C PRO A 11 -4.56 2.15 5.62
N ARG A 12 -4.45 3.48 5.70
CA ARG A 12 -4.12 4.24 6.91
C ARG A 12 -5.10 5.41 7.01
N LEU A 13 -5.75 5.56 8.17
CA LEU A 13 -6.60 6.69 8.47
C LEU A 13 -5.73 7.91 8.82
N ASP A 14 -5.95 9.02 8.12
CA ASP A 14 -5.31 10.30 8.38
C ASP A 14 -6.09 11.15 9.39
N ARG A 15 -5.43 12.18 9.92
CA ARG A 15 -5.99 13.06 10.98
C ARG A 15 -7.20 13.87 10.53
N ASP A 16 -7.35 14.09 9.23
CA ASP A 16 -8.47 14.79 8.60
C ASP A 16 -9.66 13.86 8.30
N ASN A 17 -9.62 12.61 8.77
CA ASN A 17 -10.57 11.54 8.48
C ASN A 17 -10.57 11.06 7.01
N SER A 18 -9.60 11.50 6.21
CA SER A 18 -9.33 10.86 4.91
C SER A 18 -8.51 9.59 5.11
N TRP A 19 -8.46 8.77 4.07
CA TRP A 19 -7.62 7.59 4.02
C TRP A 19 -6.46 7.79 3.05
N ALA A 20 -5.37 7.12 3.35
CA ALA A 20 -4.20 7.01 2.50
C ALA A 20 -3.77 5.55 2.40
N VAL A 21 -2.89 5.24 1.46
CA VAL A 21 -2.21 3.94 1.42
C VAL A 21 -0.79 4.12 1.96
N GLU A 22 -0.42 3.33 2.96
CA GLU A 22 0.90 3.35 3.60
C GLU A 22 1.71 2.12 3.16
N ASP A 23 3.00 2.30 2.86
CA ASP A 23 3.98 1.20 2.80
C ASP A 23 4.41 0.84 4.22
N ILE A 24 4.04 -0.37 4.68
CA ILE A 24 4.26 -0.85 6.04
C ILE A 24 5.76 -0.96 6.38
N HIS A 25 6.64 -1.09 5.38
CA HIS A 25 8.08 -1.20 5.61
C HIS A 25 8.74 0.16 5.86
N THR A 26 8.26 1.22 5.20
CA THR A 26 8.84 2.56 5.34
C THR A 26 8.04 3.46 6.28
N GLY A 27 6.75 3.15 6.50
CA GLY A 27 5.80 4.01 7.19
C GLY A 27 5.35 5.22 6.36
N GLU A 28 5.75 5.27 5.09
CA GLU A 28 5.47 6.41 4.21
C GLU A 28 4.20 6.17 3.40
N THR A 29 3.55 7.26 2.98
CA THR A 29 2.45 7.19 2.01
C THR A 29 2.96 6.63 0.69
N ALA A 30 2.28 5.63 0.16
CA ALA A 30 2.58 5.04 -1.13
C ALA A 30 2.47 6.11 -2.23
N ALA A 31 3.45 6.15 -3.11
CA ALA A 31 3.46 7.05 -4.26
C ALA A 31 3.32 6.27 -5.57
N ILE A 32 2.37 6.67 -6.40
CA ILE A 32 2.23 6.15 -7.77
C ILE A 32 2.74 7.23 -8.70
N THR A 33 3.74 6.89 -9.53
CA THR A 33 4.35 7.84 -10.47
C THR A 33 4.82 9.14 -9.81
N GLY A 34 5.27 9.07 -8.55
CA GLY A 34 5.71 10.24 -7.78
C GLY A 34 4.59 11.02 -7.08
N VAL A 35 3.32 10.62 -7.23
CA VAL A 35 2.17 11.26 -6.57
C VAL A 35 1.75 10.44 -5.36
N ALA A 36 1.79 11.07 -4.18
CA ALA A 36 1.31 10.47 -2.94
C ALA A 36 -0.17 10.09 -3.04
N GLN A 37 -0.52 8.93 -2.50
CA GLN A 37 -1.87 8.38 -2.52
C GLN A 37 -2.52 8.57 -1.15
N ASP A 38 -3.05 9.78 -0.93
CA ASP A 38 -3.76 10.22 0.27
C ASP A 38 -5.08 10.92 -0.09
N GLY A 39 -5.84 11.38 0.91
CA GLY A 39 -7.03 12.19 0.70
C GLY A 39 -8.23 11.44 0.09
N MET A 40 -8.29 10.11 0.21
CA MET A 40 -9.34 9.29 -0.41
C MET A 40 -10.31 8.69 0.62
N ASP A 41 -11.39 8.07 0.14
CA ASP A 41 -12.29 7.30 1.00
C ASP A 41 -11.73 5.90 1.29
N LEU A 42 -12.29 5.24 2.32
CA LEU A 42 -11.85 3.91 2.73
C LEU A 42 -11.96 2.87 1.59
N PRO A 43 -13.09 2.76 0.84
CA PRO A 43 -13.19 1.80 -0.25
C PRO A 43 -12.11 1.98 -1.32
N THR A 44 -11.76 3.22 -1.67
CA THR A 44 -10.68 3.52 -2.62
C THR A 44 -9.32 3.11 -2.06
N ALA A 45 -9.05 3.41 -0.79
CA ALA A 45 -7.79 3.04 -0.13
C ALA A 45 -7.62 1.51 -0.04
N GLU A 46 -8.69 0.77 0.28
CA GLU A 46 -8.68 -0.70 0.33
C GLU A 46 -8.40 -1.32 -1.05
N TYR A 47 -9.13 -0.87 -2.06
CA TYR A 47 -8.94 -1.33 -3.44
C TYR A 47 -7.50 -1.05 -3.91
N LEU A 48 -7.00 0.16 -3.65
CA LEU A 48 -5.65 0.53 -4.06
C LEU A 48 -4.58 -0.28 -3.33
N ALA A 49 -4.73 -0.51 -2.03
CA ALA A 49 -3.82 -1.37 -1.27
C ALA A 49 -3.81 -2.81 -1.82
N GLU A 50 -4.95 -3.36 -2.22
CA GLU A 50 -5.01 -4.68 -2.86
C GLU A 50 -4.24 -4.70 -4.20
N VAL A 51 -4.46 -3.71 -5.06
CA VAL A 51 -3.78 -3.58 -6.36
C VAL A 51 -2.27 -3.48 -6.18
N LEU A 52 -1.80 -2.61 -5.28
CA LEU A 52 -0.37 -2.43 -5.03
C LEU A 52 0.28 -3.68 -4.44
N ASN A 53 -0.42 -4.40 -3.55
CA ASN A 53 0.07 -5.68 -3.02
C ASN A 53 0.09 -6.79 -4.07
N ARG A 54 -0.87 -6.80 -4.99
CA ARG A 54 -0.87 -7.74 -6.12
C ARG A 54 0.31 -7.45 -7.04
N ASP A 55 0.52 -6.19 -7.43
CA ASP A 55 1.65 -5.81 -8.29
C ASP A 55 3.00 -6.10 -7.64
N HIS A 56 3.16 -5.79 -6.35
CA HIS A 56 4.38 -6.11 -5.61
C HIS A 56 4.73 -7.60 -5.66
N ARG A 57 3.73 -8.48 -5.44
CA ARG A 57 3.90 -9.94 -5.55
C ARG A 57 4.29 -10.36 -6.97
N HIS A 58 3.65 -9.79 -8.00
CA HIS A 58 3.99 -10.08 -9.39
C HIS A 58 5.44 -9.69 -9.73
N ARG A 59 5.92 -8.52 -9.26
CA ARG A 59 7.31 -8.12 -9.46
C ARG A 59 8.28 -9.09 -8.81
N GLN A 60 8.04 -9.50 -7.56
CA GLN A 60 8.88 -10.48 -6.87
C GLN A 60 8.97 -11.83 -7.60
N THR A 61 7.88 -12.29 -8.20
CA THR A 61 7.90 -13.53 -8.99
C THR A 61 8.70 -13.40 -10.30
N LYS A 62 8.77 -12.20 -10.89
CA LYS A 62 9.52 -11.97 -12.14
C LYS A 62 11.02 -11.83 -11.92
N THR A 63 11.47 -11.31 -10.77
CA THR A 63 12.90 -11.18 -10.45
C THR A 63 13.53 -12.45 -9.87
N SER A 64 12.74 -13.51 -9.66
CA SER A 64 13.21 -14.79 -9.10
C SER A 64 13.52 -15.86 -10.18
N HIS A 65 13.86 -15.43 -11.39
CA HIS A 65 14.29 -16.26 -12.53
C HIS A 65 15.60 -15.69 -13.09
#